data_AF-G8TUU5-F1
#
_entry.id   AF-G8TUU5-F1
#
_cell.length_a   1.000
_cell.length_b   1.000
_cell.length_c   1.000
_cell.angle_alpha   90.00
_cell.angle_beta   90.00
_cell.angle_gamma   90.00
#
_symmetry.space_group_name_H-M   'P 1'
#
loop_
_entity.id
_entity.type
_entity.pdbx_description
1 polymer ?
#
loop_
_entity_poly.entity_id
_entity_poly.type
_entity_poly.pdbx_seq_one_letter_code
_entity_poly.pdbx_strand_id
1 'polypeptide(L)'
;MPTLQQQLIGRHLWVKRSPEWSAVMDTLALPLIKDEEREQLMRYVDLSGRHIDWEKIHETAQQFAPEVRILLRIAHALYNGGDCQLAELQQLSSAGRSAAILLIAQRYR
;
A
#
# COMPACT_ATOMS: atom_id res chain seq x y z
N MET A 1 6.84 -8.14 22.14
CA MET A 1 6.45 -8.94 20.95
C MET A 1 6.83 -8.14 19.71
N PRO A 2 7.50 -8.72 18.72
CA PRO A 2 7.81 -8.00 17.48
C PRO A 2 6.52 -7.59 16.78
N THR A 3 6.44 -6.36 16.28
CA THR A 3 5.28 -5.91 15.51
C THR A 3 5.18 -6.72 14.21
N LEU A 4 3.98 -6.87 13.65
CA LEU A 4 3.75 -7.53 12.35
C LEU A 4 4.74 -7.01 11.27
N GLN A 5 5.03 -5.71 11.31
CA GLN A 5 6.01 -5.04 10.47
C GLN A 5 7.45 -5.58 10.63
N GLN A 6 7.89 -5.89 11.86
CA GLN A 6 9.21 -6.47 12.14
C GLN A 6 9.31 -7.94 11.68
N GLN A 7 8.22 -8.71 11.73
CA GLN A 7 8.18 -10.09 11.24
C GLN A 7 8.20 -10.17 9.71
N LEU A 8 7.52 -9.26 9.02
CA LEU A 8 7.47 -9.21 7.56
C LEU A 8 8.80 -8.75 6.94
N ILE A 9 9.52 -7.83 7.58
CA ILE A 9 10.75 -7.24 7.01
C ILE A 9 11.97 -8.17 7.11
N GLY A 10 12.08 -9.02 8.13
CA GLY A 10 13.26 -9.85 8.37
C GLY A 10 13.49 -10.94 7.32
N ARG A 11 12.42 -11.63 6.88
CA ARG A 11 12.48 -12.72 5.88
C ARG A 11 12.37 -12.23 4.44
N HIS A 12 11.85 -11.01 4.22
CA HIS A 12 11.60 -10.45 2.89
C HIS A 12 12.38 -9.14 2.67
N LEU A 13 13.68 -9.16 3.01
CA LEU A 13 14.61 -8.02 2.82
C LEU A 13 14.59 -7.42 1.40
N TRP A 14 14.22 -8.21 0.40
CA TRP A 14 14.06 -7.78 -0.99
C TRP A 14 12.92 -6.77 -1.19
N VAL A 15 11.90 -6.76 -0.33
CA VAL A 15 10.79 -5.80 -0.35
C VAL A 15 11.30 -4.38 -0.18
N LYS A 16 12.27 -4.16 0.72
CA LYS A 16 12.93 -2.86 0.87
C LYS A 16 13.85 -2.47 -0.29
N ARG A 17 14.21 -3.45 -1.15
CA ARG A 17 15.08 -3.24 -2.31
C ARG A 17 14.30 -3.06 -3.62
N SER A 18 13.00 -3.33 -3.61
CA SER A 18 12.09 -3.08 -4.72
C SER A 18 11.21 -1.89 -4.34
N PRO A 19 11.42 -0.71 -4.95
CA PRO A 19 10.59 0.47 -4.68
C PRO A 19 9.09 0.19 -4.85
N GLU A 20 8.73 -0.67 -5.79
CA GLU A 20 7.36 -1.12 -6.06
C GLU A 20 6.75 -1.82 -4.84
N TRP A 21 7.45 -2.83 -4.31
CA TRP A 21 7.00 -3.60 -3.16
C TRP A 21 7.06 -2.80 -1.85
N SER A 22 8.04 -1.91 -1.72
CA SER A 22 8.12 -0.99 -0.57
C SER A 22 6.88 -0.10 -0.52
N ALA A 23 6.48 0.49 -1.65
CA ALA A 23 5.29 1.34 -1.71
C ALA A 23 4.02 0.59 -1.29
N VAL A 24 3.87 -0.68 -1.68
CA VAL A 24 2.74 -1.52 -1.25
C VAL A 24 2.76 -1.74 0.27
N MET A 25 3.89 -2.17 0.82
CA MET A 25 3.98 -2.46 2.25
C MET A 25 3.85 -1.19 3.10
N ASP A 26 4.40 -0.07 2.64
CA ASP A 26 4.29 1.21 3.32
C ASP A 26 2.86 1.73 3.28
N THR A 27 2.13 1.51 2.18
CA THR A 27 0.69 1.82 2.08
C THR A 27 -0.10 1.00 3.09
N LEU A 28 0.12 -0.31 3.14
CA LEU A 28 -0.56 -1.21 4.08
C LEU A 28 -0.25 -0.89 5.54
N ALA A 29 0.93 -0.33 5.82
CA ALA A 29 1.35 0.09 7.16
C ALA A 29 0.79 1.47 7.57
N LEU A 30 0.07 2.18 6.70
CA LEU A 30 -0.50 3.49 7.06
C LEU A 30 -1.54 3.36 8.19
N PRO A 31 -1.55 4.29 9.16
CA PRO A 31 -2.54 4.31 10.23
C PRO A 31 -3.96 4.66 9.73
N LEU A 32 -4.07 5.06 8.46
CA LEU A 32 -5.35 5.29 7.77
C LEU A 32 -6.06 3.98 7.42
N ILE A 33 -5.33 2.86 7.40
CA ILE A 33 -5.87 1.51 7.19
C ILE A 33 -5.96 0.84 8.55
N LYS A 34 -7.18 0.50 8.97
CA LYS A 34 -7.42 -0.17 10.25
C LYS A 34 -6.78 -1.55 10.27
N ASP A 35 -6.50 -2.08 11.46
CA ASP A 35 -5.82 -3.37 11.59
C ASP A 35 -6.66 -4.50 10.96
N GLU A 36 -7.99 -4.48 11.12
CA GLU A 36 -8.87 -5.49 10.51
C GLU A 36 -8.90 -5.39 8.97
N GLU A 37 -8.88 -4.17 8.43
CA GLU A 37 -8.81 -3.93 6.98
C GLU A 37 -7.46 -4.42 6.43
N ARG A 38 -6.37 -4.14 7.15
CA ARG A 38 -5.02 -4.58 6.81
C ARG A 38 -4.92 -6.10 6.81
N GLU A 39 -5.48 -6.77 7.81
CA GLU A 39 -5.51 -8.23 7.86
C GLU A 39 -6.25 -8.85 6.68
N GLN A 40 -7.36 -8.24 6.24
CA GLN A 40 -8.08 -8.70 5.05
C GLN A 40 -7.24 -8.53 3.78
N LEU A 41 -6.62 -7.35 3.61
CA LEU A 41 -5.77 -7.06 2.45
C LEU A 41 -4.55 -7.97 2.36
N MET A 42 -3.90 -8.27 3.49
CA MET A 42 -2.72 -9.12 3.55
C MET A 42 -2.97 -10.55 3.09
N ARG A 43 -4.21 -11.03 3.07
CA ARG A 43 -4.56 -12.37 2.52
C ARG A 43 -4.32 -12.47 1.02
N TYR A 44 -4.25 -11.33 0.34
CA TYR A 44 -4.06 -11.23 -1.11
C TYR A 44 -2.62 -10.84 -1.49
N VAL A 45 -1.72 -10.78 -0.50
CA VAL A 45 -0.31 -10.46 -0.69
C VAL A 45 0.55 -11.69 -0.37
N ASP A 46 1.06 -12.34 -1.40
CA ASP A 46 2.01 -13.44 -1.25
C ASP A 46 3.45 -12.91 -1.36
N LEU A 47 4.07 -12.70 -0.19
CA LEU A 47 5.48 -12.28 -0.10
C LEU A 47 6.49 -13.38 -0.46
N SER A 48 6.08 -14.65 -0.48
CA SER A 48 6.97 -15.75 -0.84
C SER A 48 6.99 -15.96 -2.36
N GLY A 49 5.80 -16.00 -2.97
CA GLY A 49 5.62 -16.05 -4.43
C GLY A 49 5.81 -14.70 -5.13
N ARG A 50 5.96 -13.61 -4.37
CA ARG A 50 6.06 -12.22 -4.88
C ARG A 50 4.88 -11.88 -5.79
N HIS A 51 3.69 -12.16 -5.30
CA HIS A 51 2.46 -11.93 -6.02
C HIS A 51 1.48 -11.12 -5.19
N ILE A 52 0.72 -10.25 -5.86
CA ILE A 52 -0.36 -9.46 -5.26
C ILE A 52 -1.58 -9.64 -6.15
N ASP A 53 -2.68 -10.10 -5.55
CA ASP A 53 -3.97 -10.14 -6.22
C ASP A 53 -4.65 -8.77 -6.08
N TRP A 54 -4.32 -7.88 -7.00
CA TRP A 54 -4.84 -6.50 -7.01
C TRP A 54 -6.34 -6.45 -7.26
N GLU A 55 -6.91 -7.37 -8.02
CA GLU A 55 -8.34 -7.44 -8.27
C GLU A 55 -9.08 -7.70 -6.95
N LYS A 56 -8.66 -8.73 -6.21
CA LYS A 56 -9.24 -9.03 -4.89
C LYS A 56 -9.03 -7.92 -3.88
N ILE A 57 -7.88 -7.25 -3.91
CA ILE A 57 -7.63 -6.06 -3.07
C ILE A 57 -8.64 -4.95 -3.36
N HIS A 58 -8.86 -4.59 -4.62
CA HIS A 58 -9.78 -3.50 -4.99
C HIS A 58 -11.25 -3.88 -4.78
N GLU A 59 -11.62 -5.14 -4.99
CA GLU A 59 -12.95 -5.68 -4.64
C GLU A 59 -13.20 -5.58 -3.14
N THR A 60 -12.26 -6.08 -2.32
CA THR A 60 -12.35 -6.04 -0.86
C THR A 60 -12.40 -4.61 -0.36
N ALA A 61 -11.61 -3.72 -0.95
CA ALA A 61 -11.56 -2.31 -0.57
C ALA A 61 -12.83 -1.53 -0.89
N GLN A 62 -13.78 -2.06 -1.69
CA GLN A 62 -15.06 -1.40 -1.94
C GLN A 62 -15.83 -1.10 -0.65
N GLN A 63 -15.70 -1.96 0.37
CA GLN A 63 -16.36 -1.76 1.66
C GLN A 63 -15.62 -0.80 2.61
N PHE A 64 -14.40 -0.37 2.26
CA PHE A 64 -13.57 0.52 3.09
C PHE A 64 -13.87 1.99 2.81
N ALA A 65 -13.28 2.86 3.63
CA ALA A 65 -13.37 4.30 3.42
C ALA A 65 -12.84 4.71 2.03
N PRO A 66 -13.44 5.73 1.39
CA PRO A 66 -12.98 6.21 0.08
C PRO A 66 -11.48 6.54 0.04
N GLU A 67 -10.96 7.10 1.13
CA GLU A 67 -9.55 7.44 1.30
C GLU A 67 -8.62 6.23 1.17
N VAL A 68 -8.99 5.09 1.77
CA VAL A 68 -8.23 3.83 1.67
C VAL A 68 -8.22 3.33 0.23
N ARG A 69 -9.36 3.40 -0.48
CA ARG A 69 -9.44 3.01 -1.90
C ARG A 69 -8.54 3.86 -2.78
N ILE A 70 -8.46 5.17 -2.53
CA ILE A 70 -7.55 6.06 -3.27
C ILE A 70 -6.10 5.66 -3.01
N LEU A 71 -5.70 5.46 -1.74
CA LEU A 71 -4.34 5.04 -1.38
C LEU A 71 -3.94 3.70 -2.00
N LEU A 72 -4.85 2.72 -2.05
CA LEU A 72 -4.59 1.43 -2.68
C LEU A 72 -4.44 1.53 -4.20
N ARG A 73 -5.18 2.42 -4.86
CA ARG A 73 -5.01 2.68 -6.30
C ARG A 73 -3.68 3.36 -6.59
N ILE A 74 -3.24 4.29 -5.73
CA ILE A 74 -1.90 4.90 -5.81
C ILE A 74 -0.82 3.82 -5.65
N ALA A 75 -0.93 2.96 -4.64
CA ALA A 75 0.01 1.87 -4.44
C ALA A 75 0.05 0.91 -5.65
N HIS A 76 -1.10 0.56 -6.22
CA HIS A 76 -1.19 -0.28 -7.42
C HIS A 76 -0.53 0.39 -8.64
N ALA A 77 -0.76 1.70 -8.83
CA ALA A 77 -0.12 2.44 -9.91
C ALA A 77 1.41 2.47 -9.74
N LEU A 78 1.90 2.76 -8.54
CA LEU A 78 3.33 2.74 -8.23
C LEU A 78 3.95 1.35 -8.45
N TYR A 79 3.24 0.29 -8.05
CA TYR A 79 3.67 -1.09 -8.24
C TYR A 79 3.87 -1.46 -9.71
N ASN A 80 2.99 -0.98 -10.59
CA ASN A 80 3.05 -1.24 -12.04
C ASN A 80 3.95 -0.26 -12.81
N GLY A 81 4.65 0.65 -12.13
CA GLY A 81 5.43 1.67 -12.81
C GLY A 81 4.56 2.74 -13.51
N GLY A 82 3.28 2.86 -13.18
CA GLY A 82 2.37 3.87 -13.74
C GLY A 82 2.41 5.21 -12.99
N ASP A 83 1.82 6.24 -13.59
CA ASP A 83 1.66 7.56 -12.97
C ASP A 83 0.39 7.63 -12.12
N CYS A 84 0.51 8.25 -10.94
CA CYS A 84 -0.64 8.55 -10.09
C CYS A 84 -1.31 9.83 -10.59
N GLN A 85 -2.64 9.82 -10.73
CA GLN A 85 -3.37 11.03 -11.11
C GLN A 85 -3.44 12.00 -9.92
N LEU A 86 -2.75 13.13 -10.03
CA LEU A 86 -2.68 14.17 -8.98
C LEU A 86 -4.08 14.70 -8.57
N ALA A 87 -5.07 14.62 -9.46
CA ALA A 87 -6.45 15.01 -9.17
C ALA A 87 -7.07 14.18 -8.03
N GLU A 88 -6.66 12.92 -7.87
CA GLU A 88 -7.17 12.04 -6.81
C GLU A 88 -6.65 12.44 -5.43
N LEU A 89 -5.49 13.11 -5.37
CA LEU A 89 -4.92 13.60 -4.11
C LEU A 89 -5.78 14.68 -3.47
N GLN A 90 -6.52 15.47 -4.25
CA GLN A 90 -7.37 16.53 -3.72
C GLN A 90 -8.53 15.98 -2.87
N GLN A 91 -8.93 14.73 -3.11
CA GLN A 91 -10.00 14.04 -2.39
C GLN A 91 -9.54 13.41 -1.06
N LEU A 92 -8.23 13.37 -0.83
CA LEU A 92 -7.65 12.85 0.41
C LEU A 92 -7.70 13.89 1.53
N SER A 93 -7.76 13.42 2.78
CA SER A 93 -7.54 14.25 3.95
C SER A 93 -6.12 14.84 3.94
N SER A 94 -5.83 15.79 4.83
CA SER A 94 -4.46 16.29 4.96
C SER A 94 -3.45 15.17 5.29
N ALA A 95 -3.86 14.19 6.09
CA ALA A 95 -3.01 13.04 6.44
C ALA A 95 -2.84 12.10 5.23
N GLY A 96 -3.92 11.80 4.51
CA GLY A 96 -3.87 10.97 3.31
C GLY A 96 -3.04 11.59 2.19
N ARG A 97 -3.12 12.91 2.00
CA ARG A 97 -2.27 13.63 1.05
C ARG A 97 -0.80 13.49 1.40
N SER A 98 -0.43 13.72 2.65
CA SER A 98 0.96 13.55 3.10
C SER A 98 1.45 12.12 2.90
N ALA A 99 0.62 11.12 3.25
CA ALA A 99 0.93 9.72 3.02
C ALA A 99 1.15 9.41 1.53
N ALA A 100 0.25 9.85 0.66
CA ALA A 100 0.35 9.66 -0.78
C ALA A 100 1.60 10.34 -1.38
N ILE A 101 1.94 11.56 -0.93
CA ILE A 101 3.16 12.26 -1.36
C ILE A 101 4.41 11.46 -0.95
N LEU A 102 4.44 10.93 0.27
CA LEU A 102 5.57 10.12 0.74
C LEU A 102 5.73 8.85 -0.10
N LEU A 103 4.62 8.16 -0.41
CA LEU A 103 4.63 6.96 -1.27
C LEU A 103 5.15 7.28 -2.68
N ILE A 104 4.69 8.37 -3.28
CA ILE A 104 5.15 8.80 -4.61
C ILE A 104 6.65 9.16 -4.57
N ALA A 105 7.09 9.88 -3.53
CA ALA A 105 8.48 10.30 -3.39
C ALA A 105 9.46 9.11 -3.25
N GLN A 106 9.03 7.99 -2.67
CA GLN A 106 9.85 6.78 -2.55
C GLN A 106 10.27 6.19 -3.89
N ARG A 107 9.47 6.38 -4.94
CA ARG A 107 9.78 5.90 -6.29
C ARG A 107 10.96 6.63 -6.95
N TYR A 108 11.22 7.88 -6.53
CA TYR A 108 12.26 8.73 -7.12
C TYR A 108 13.57 8.74 -6.31
N ARG A 109 13.77 7.73 -5.46
CA ARG A 109 15.03 7.52 -4.72
C ARG A 109 15.90 6.48 -5.41
#